data_AF-A0A846A850-F1
#
_entry.id   AF-A0A846A850-F1
#
_cell.length_a   1.000
_cell.length_b   1.000
_cell.length_c   1.000
_cell.angle_alpha   90.00
_cell.angle_beta   90.00
_cell.angle_gamma   90.00
#
_symmetry.space_group_name_H-M   'P 1'
#
loop_
_entity.id
_entity.type
_entity.pdbx_description
1 polymer ?
#
loop_
_entity_poly.entity_id
_entity_poly.type
_entity_poly.pdbx_seq_one_letter_code
_entity_poly.pdbx_strand_id
1 'polypeptide(L)'
;MSNSTFISLENPGKYSIRLIDRVKVKGKAEMVTVFEVFDADPPEYYDGKTITKHIYKEAIIFYYQIKFSQASQLFQDCLSQNPSDLYLPNN
;
A
#
# COMPACT_ATOMS: atom_id res chain seq x y z
N MET A 1 9.79 -2.61 23.66
CA MET A 1 8.60 -3.47 23.52
C MET A 1 8.18 -3.43 22.06
N SER A 2 8.31 -4.54 21.34
CA SER A 2 7.99 -4.63 19.91
C SER A 2 6.49 -4.82 19.74
N ASN A 3 5.79 -3.78 19.30
CA ASN A 3 4.36 -3.86 19.01
C ASN A 3 4.16 -4.61 17.68
N SER A 4 4.27 -5.93 17.73
CA SER A 4 4.02 -6.82 16.59
C SER A 4 2.54 -7.17 16.58
N THR A 5 1.68 -6.21 16.23
CA THR A 5 0.27 -6.52 15.97
C THR A 5 0.22 -7.28 14.64
N PHE A 6 0.26 -8.60 14.73
CA PHE A 6 -0.02 -9.49 13.62
C PHE A 6 -1.50 -9.35 13.31
N ILE A 7 -1.86 -8.41 12.43
CA ILE A 7 -3.24 -8.23 12.01
C ILE A 7 -3.59 -9.40 11.08
N SER A 8 -4.01 -10.51 11.68
CA SER A 8 -4.75 -11.55 10.98
C SER A 8 -6.14 -11.00 10.70
N LEU A 9 -6.28 -10.19 9.64
CA LEU A 9 -7.57 -9.63 9.24
C LEU A 9 -8.49 -10.78 8.84
N GLU A 10 -9.46 -11.13 9.70
CA GLU A 10 -10.52 -12.11 9.42
C GLU A 10 -11.39 -11.74 8.19
N ASN A 11 -11.23 -10.53 7.65
CA ASN A 11 -11.82 -10.14 6.37
C ASN A 11 -11.12 -8.89 5.79
N PRO A 12 -10.07 -9.01 4.97
CA PRO A 12 -9.38 -7.86 4.37
C PRO A 12 -10.28 -7.04 3.42
N GLY A 13 -11.43 -7.58 2.99
CA GLY A 13 -12.43 -6.85 2.22
C GLY A 13 -13.30 -5.88 3.04
N LYS A 14 -13.26 -5.95 4.37
CA LYS A 14 -14.00 -5.02 5.26
C LYS A 14 -13.25 -3.72 5.57
N TYR A 15 -11.96 -3.68 5.27
CA TYR A 15 -11.10 -2.55 5.62
C TYR A 15 -10.48 -1.94 4.38
N SER A 16 -10.41 -0.62 4.36
CA SER A 16 -9.69 0.11 3.32
C SER A 16 -8.19 0.04 3.61
N ILE A 17 -7.57 -1.02 3.10
CA ILE A 17 -6.13 -1.27 3.21
C ILE A 17 -5.44 -1.43 1.86
N ARG A 18 -4.15 -1.08 1.79
CA ARG A 18 -3.26 -1.45 0.67
C ARG A 18 -1.84 -1.72 1.17
N LEU A 19 -1.09 -2.54 0.43
CA LEU A 19 0.29 -2.91 0.76
C LEU A 19 1.20 -1.71 0.52
N ILE A 20 2.08 -1.38 1.47
CA ILE A 20 3.05 -0.28 1.29
C ILE A 20 4.51 -0.75 1.31
N ASP A 21 4.83 -1.84 2.00
CA ASP A 21 6.21 -2.32 2.08
C ASP A 21 6.32 -3.81 2.41
N ARG A 22 7.50 -4.39 2.15
CA ARG A 22 7.94 -5.69 2.66
C ARG A 22 9.31 -5.56 3.31
N VAL A 23 9.33 -5.61 4.65
CA VAL A 23 10.55 -5.46 5.44
C VAL A 23 11.08 -6.81 5.93
N LYS A 24 12.41 -6.95 5.89
CA LYS A 24 13.09 -8.08 6.52
C LYS A 24 13.38 -7.74 7.98
N VAL A 25 12.73 -8.43 8.91
CA VAL A 25 12.95 -8.19 10.35
C VAL A 25 14.27 -8.81 10.79
N LYS A 26 15.11 -8.02 11.47
CA LYS A 26 16.38 -8.48 12.01
C LYS A 26 16.14 -9.60 13.03
N GLY A 27 16.65 -10.80 12.76
CA GLY A 27 16.53 -11.98 13.63
C GLY A 27 15.45 -12.99 13.24
N LYS A 28 14.66 -12.76 12.18
CA LYS A 28 13.74 -13.75 11.60
C LYS A 28 13.98 -13.89 10.09
N ALA A 29 13.86 -15.11 9.57
CA ALA A 29 14.01 -15.38 8.13
C ALA A 29 12.80 -14.90 7.30
N GLU A 30 11.68 -14.60 7.96
CA GLU A 30 10.41 -14.28 7.32
C GLU A 30 10.31 -12.80 6.95
N MET A 31 9.80 -12.54 5.74
CA MET A 31 9.46 -11.20 5.26
C MET A 31 8.14 -10.76 5.90
N VAL A 32 8.12 -9.58 6.51
CA VAL A 32 6.89 -8.97 7.03
C VAL A 32 6.32 -8.03 5.98
N THR A 33 5.05 -8.23 5.63
CA THR A 33 4.32 -7.33 4.72
C THR A 33 3.63 -6.25 5.55
N VAL A 34 3.86 -5.00 5.19
CA VAL A 34 3.27 -3.83 5.83
C VAL A 34 2.11 -3.33 4.96
N PHE A 35 0.98 -3.10 5.60
CA PHE A 35 -0.20 -2.50 4.98
C PHE A 35 -0.50 -1.17 5.66
N GLU A 36 -0.94 -0.18 4.89
CA GLU A 36 -1.63 0.98 5.46
C GLU A 36 -3.13 0.69 5.57
N VAL A 37 -3.76 1.22 6.62
CA VAL A 37 -5.21 1.29 6.79
C VAL A 37 -5.59 2.75 6.62
N PHE A 38 -6.49 3.06 5.70
CA PHE A 38 -6.87 4.43 5.34
C PHE A 38 -8.35 4.74 5.56
N ASP A 39 -9.07 3.91 6.32
CA ASP A 39 -10.48 4.14 6.69
C ASP A 39 -10.71 5.47 7.44
N ALA A 40 -9.68 6.02 8.10
CA ALA A 40 -9.74 7.26 8.87
C ALA A 40 -9.20 8.48 8.10
N ASP A 41 -8.82 8.32 6.84
CA ASP A 41 -8.31 9.42 6.03
C ASP A 41 -9.42 10.43 5.73
N PRO A 42 -9.10 11.75 5.59
CA PRO A 42 -10.06 12.72 5.08
C PRO A 42 -10.62 12.27 3.73
N PRO A 43 -11.88 12.63 3.39
CA PRO A 43 -12.57 12.11 2.20
C PRO A 43 -11.75 12.22 0.91
N GLU A 44 -11.04 13.34 0.71
CA GLU A 44 -10.19 13.55 -0.47
C GLU A 44 -9.09 12.48 -0.61
N TYR A 45 -8.43 12.11 0.48
CA TYR A 45 -7.39 11.08 0.47
C TYR A 45 -7.99 9.68 0.41
N TYR A 46 -9.12 9.45 1.10
CA TYR A 46 -9.83 8.17 1.06
C TYR A 46 -10.31 7.85 -0.37
N ASP A 47 -10.97 8.80 -1.02
CA ASP A 47 -11.54 8.63 -2.36
C ASP A 47 -10.43 8.44 -3.39
N GLY A 48 -9.36 9.25 -3.31
CA GLY A 48 -8.19 9.13 -4.17
C GLY A 48 -7.55 7.74 -4.07
N LYS A 49 -7.30 7.26 -2.83
CA LYS A 49 -6.74 5.91 -2.59
C LYS A 49 -7.68 4.80 -3.03
N THR A 50 -9.00 5.00 -2.90
CA THR A 50 -10.02 4.02 -3.31
C THR A 50 -10.05 3.87 -4.84
N ILE A 51 -10.02 4.97 -5.58
CA ILE A 51 -10.04 4.97 -7.05
C ILE A 51 -8.76 4.34 -7.62
N THR A 52 -7.59 4.67 -7.07
CA THR A 52 -6.31 4.14 -7.58
C THR A 52 -5.95 2.76 -7.03
N LYS A 53 -6.71 2.22 -6.06
CA LYS A 53 -6.39 0.98 -5.32
C LYS A 53 -6.01 -0.19 -6.21
N HIS A 54 -6.74 -0.40 -7.31
CA HIS A 54 -6.51 -1.53 -8.20
C HIS A 54 -5.22 -1.38 -9.02
N ILE A 55 -4.99 -0.19 -9.58
CA ILE A 55 -3.80 0.14 -10.39
C ILE A 55 -2.56 0.07 -9.49
N TYR A 56 -2.65 0.63 -8.29
CA TYR A 56 -1.59 0.59 -7.29
C TYR A 56 -1.22 -0.86 -6.93
N LYS A 57 -2.22 -1.72 -6.69
CA LYS A 57 -1.99 -3.14 -6.41
C LYS A 57 -1.25 -3.84 -7.56
N GLU A 58 -1.62 -3.54 -8.80
CA GLU A 58 -0.94 -4.09 -9.98
C GLU A 58 0.50 -3.60 -10.09
N ALA A 59 0.74 -2.30 -9.85
CA ALA A 59 2.08 -1.70 -9.82
C ALA A 59 3.00 -2.42 -8.82
N ILE A 60 2.49 -2.69 -7.61
CA ILE A 60 3.19 -3.45 -6.57
C ILE A 60 3.52 -4.88 -7.02
N ILE A 61 2.59 -5.56 -7.71
CA ILE A 61 2.84 -6.91 -8.23
C ILE A 61 3.99 -6.89 -9.24
N PHE A 62 3.98 -5.94 -10.18
CA PHE A 62 5.07 -5.77 -11.14
C PHE A 62 6.40 -5.40 -10.48
N TYR A 63 6.37 -4.52 -9.47
CA TYR A 63 7.55 -4.14 -8.70
C TYR A 63 8.22 -5.36 -8.06
N TYR A 64 7.45 -6.23 -7.38
CA TYR A 64 7.99 -7.46 -6.80
C TYR A 64 8.41 -8.52 -7.82
N GLN A 65 7.91 -8.43 -9.05
CA GLN A 65 8.38 -9.23 -10.19
C GLN A 65 9.62 -8.64 -10.88
N ILE A 66 10.21 -7.54 -10.36
CA ILE A 66 11.38 -6.86 -10.96
C ILE A 66 11.05 -6.28 -12.36
N LYS A 67 9.75 -6.08 -12.64
CA LYS A 67 9.24 -5.49 -13.89
C LYS A 67 9.05 -3.98 -13.71
N PHE A 68 10.16 -3.28 -13.52
CA PHE A 68 10.14 -1.88 -13.09
C PHE A 68 9.51 -0.92 -14.09
N SER A 69 9.64 -1.17 -15.40
CA SER A 69 9.01 -0.32 -16.42
C SER A 69 7.49 -0.36 -16.33
N GLN A 70 6.91 -1.56 -16.20
CA GLN A 70 5.46 -1.73 -16.02
C GLN A 70 4.99 -1.15 -14.68
N ALA A 71 5.74 -1.41 -13.61
CA ALA A 71 5.43 -0.84 -12.30
C ALA A 71 5.43 0.69 -12.32
N SER A 72 6.47 1.29 -12.92
CA SER A 72 6.61 2.74 -13.03
C SER A 72 5.46 3.37 -13.81
N GLN A 73 5.05 2.77 -14.93
CA GLN A 73 3.91 3.27 -15.70
C GLN A 73 2.64 3.29 -14.85
N LEU A 74 2.34 2.19 -14.16
CA LEU A 74 1.14 2.10 -13.32
C LEU A 74 1.18 3.05 -12.11
N PHE A 75 2.36 3.27 -11.52
CA PHE A 75 2.52 4.29 -10.47
C PHE A 75 2.28 5.70 -11.00
N GLN A 76 2.75 6.02 -12.21
CA GLN A 76 2.44 7.31 -12.84
C GLN A 76 0.94 7.45 -13.14
N ASP A 77 0.28 6.37 -13.57
CA ASP A 77 -1.16 6.36 -13.81
C ASP A 77 -1.93 6.60 -12.49
N CYS A 78 -1.46 6.03 -11.37
CA CYS A 78 -1.99 6.33 -10.03
C CYS A 78 -1.85 7.82 -9.70
N LEU A 79 -0.65 8.38 -9.87
CA LEU A 79 -0.38 9.79 -9.56
C LEU A 79 -1.16 10.76 -10.46
N SER A 80 -1.43 10.38 -11.71
CA SER A 80 -2.26 11.20 -12.61
C SER A 80 -3.71 11.30 -12.14
N GLN A 81 -4.23 10.25 -11.50
CA GLN A 81 -5.60 10.17 -11.00
C GLN A 81 -5.73 10.65 -9.55
N ASN A 82 -4.68 10.47 -8.75
CA ASN A 82 -4.58 10.94 -7.37
C ASN A 82 -3.20 11.59 -7.15
N PRO A 83 -3.03 12.88 -7.52
CA PRO A 83 -1.77 13.58 -7.30
C PRO A 83 -1.36 13.65 -5.82
N SER A 84 -2.33 13.59 -4.92
CA SER A 84 -2.14 13.60 -3.47
C SER A 84 -1.51 12.31 -2.94
N ASP A 85 -1.43 11.24 -3.74
CA ASP A 85 -0.80 9.96 -3.35
C ASP A 85 0.72 10.07 -3.17
N LEU A 86 1.33 11.15 -3.68
CA LEU A 86 2.74 11.47 -3.43
C LEU A 86 2.99 11.95 -1.99
N TYR A 87 1.96 12.49 -1.34
CA TYR A 87 2.02 13.05 0.00
C TYR A 87 1.16 12.20 0.92
N LEU A 88 1.73 11.14 1.48
CA LEU A 88 1.20 10.62 2.75
C LEU A 88 1.60 11.64 3.82
N PRO A 89 0.65 12.37 4.45
CA PRO A 89 1.00 13.22 5.58
C PRO A 89 1.65 12.33 6.63
N ASN A 90 2.91 12.62 6.95
CA ASN A 90 3.62 11.96 8.04
C ASN A 90 2.79 12.12 9.32
N ASN A 91 2.32 11.00 9.87
CA ASN A 91 1.85 10.91 11.26
C ASN A 91 3.03 10.51 12.15
#